data_AF-A0AA97ET06-F1
#
_entry.id   AF-A0AA97ET06-F1
#
_cell.length_a   1.000
_cell.length_b   1.000
_cell.length_c   1.000
_cell.angle_alpha   90.00
_cell.angle_beta   90.00
_cell.angle_gamma   90.00
#
_symmetry.space_group_name_H-M   'P 1'
#
loop_
_entity.id
_entity.type
_entity.pdbx_description
1 polymer ?
#
loop_
_entity_poly.entity_id
_entity_poly.type
_entity_poly.pdbx_seq_one_letter_code
_entity_poly.pdbx_strand_id
1 'polypeptide(L)' 'MSKKHQQSLVSIVDRKTDYLWLQKYSSRKAEEICQTTIYLFESIKDQFKTITADNGKECSLHEYAAEVLEID' A
#
# COMPACT_ATOMS: atom_id res chain seq x y z
N MET A 1 -21.07 -18.03 -16.58
CA MET A 1 -19.77 -17.30 -16.58
C MET A 1 -19.46 -16.88 -15.15
N SER A 2 -18.64 -17.63 -14.43
CA SER A 2 -18.28 -17.28 -13.05
C SER A 2 -17.23 -16.18 -13.07
N LYS A 3 -17.64 -14.91 -12.91
CA LYS A 3 -16.70 -13.83 -12.57
C LYS A 3 -16.21 -14.13 -11.16
N LYS A 4 -15.00 -14.71 -11.02
CA LYS A 4 -14.35 -14.82 -9.73
C LYS A 4 -14.21 -13.39 -9.19
N HIS A 5 -15.00 -13.04 -8.17
CA HIS A 5 -14.79 -11.82 -7.40
C HIS A 5 -13.42 -11.96 -6.73
N GLN A 6 -12.37 -11.50 -7.41
CA GLN A 6 -11.00 -11.71 -7.00
C GLN A 6 -10.65 -10.70 -5.91
N GLN A 7 -11.16 -11.00 -4.71
CA GLN A 7 -10.81 -10.28 -3.50
C GLN A 7 -9.30 -10.41 -3.30
N SER A 8 -8.69 -9.29 -2.96
CA SER A 8 -7.25 -9.17 -2.83
C SER A 8 -6.91 -8.60 -1.46
N LEU A 9 -5.77 -8.97 -0.92
CA LEU A 9 -5.30 -8.52 0.37
C LEU A 9 -3.95 -7.85 0.15
N VAL A 10 -3.81 -6.63 0.65
CA VAL A 10 -2.51 -5.96 0.73
C VAL A 10 -2.06 -6.03 2.18
N SER A 11 -0.84 -6.47 2.36
CA SER A 11 -0.14 -6.45 3.64
C SER A 11 0.93 -5.36 3.62
N ILE A 12 0.88 -4.46 4.59
CA ILE A 12 1.91 -3.45 4.81
C ILE A 12 2.53 -3.73 6.17
N VAL A 13 3.86 -3.84 6.21
CA VAL A 13 4.60 -4.21 7.42
C VAL A 13 5.58 -3.10 7.76
N ASP A 14 5.49 -2.59 8.99
CA ASP A 14 6.59 -1.83 9.57
C ASP A 14 7.67 -2.81 10.05
N ARG A 15 8.80 -2.83 9.34
CA ARG A 15 9.93 -3.73 9.61
C ARG A 15 10.62 -3.48 10.96
N LYS A 16 10.42 -2.32 11.59
CA LYS A 16 11.04 -2.00 12.88
C LYS A 16 10.25 -2.56 14.06
N THR A 17 8.92 -2.55 13.96
CA THR A 17 8.01 -2.90 15.06
C THR A 17 7.25 -4.20 14.83
N ASP A 18 7.38 -4.79 13.64
CA ASP A 18 6.58 -5.91 13.14
C ASP A 18 5.07 -5.61 13.10
N TYR A 19 4.68 -4.32 13.10
CA TYR A 19 3.28 -3.93 12.97
C TYR A 19 2.77 -4.23 11.56
N LEU A 20 1.63 -4.90 11.47
CA LEU A 20 1.02 -5.35 10.22
C LEU A 20 -0.33 -4.68 10.00
N TRP A 21 -0.45 -3.94 8.90
CA TRP A 21 -1.73 -3.50 8.35
C TRP A 21 -2.18 -4.48 7.26
N LEU A 22 -3.41 -4.98 7.37
CA LEU A 22 -4.05 -5.82 6.35
C LEU A 22 -5.29 -5.11 5.83
N GLN A 23 -5.28 -4.77 4.54
CA GLN A 23 -6.42 -4.14 3.89
C GLN A 23 -6.94 -5.03 2.76
N LYS A 24 -8.25 -5.31 2.81
CA LYS A 24 -8.96 -6.06 1.79
C LYS A 24 -9.39 -5.12 0.67
N TYR A 25 -9.11 -5.49 -0.57
CA TYR A 25 -9.47 -4.77 -1.77
C TYR A 25 -10.35 -5.61 -2.68
N SER A 26 -11.20 -4.91 -3.42
CA SER A 26 -12.04 -5.52 -4.46
C SER A 26 -11.28 -5.71 -5.78
N SER A 27 -10.20 -4.97 -5.99
CA SER A 27 -9.33 -5.04 -7.17
C SER A 27 -7.84 -4.99 -6.78
N ARG A 28 -6.93 -5.37 -7.70
CA ARG A 28 -5.46 -5.29 -7.55
C ARG A 28 -4.85 -4.13 -8.34
N LYS A 29 -5.63 -3.08 -8.59
CA LYS A 29 -5.14 -1.93 -9.36
C LYS A 29 -4.14 -1.14 -8.53
N ALA A 30 -3.01 -0.80 -9.14
CA ALA A 30 -1.95 -0.03 -8.48
C ALA A 30 -2.45 1.32 -7.98
N GLU A 31 -3.33 1.97 -8.74
CA GLU A 31 -3.91 3.27 -8.36
C GLU A 31 -4.76 3.17 -7.09
N GLU A 32 -5.59 2.13 -6.97
CA GLU A 32 -6.48 1.91 -5.81
C GLU A 32 -5.65 1.62 -4.54
N ILE A 33 -4.61 0.80 -4.69
CA ILE A 33 -3.69 0.46 -3.60
C ILE A 33 -2.91 1.70 -3.18
N CYS A 34 -2.35 2.45 -4.12
CA CYS A 34 -1.56 3.65 -3.85
C CYS A 34 -2.38 4.73 -3.11
N GLN A 35 -3.57 5.06 -3.62
CA GLN A 35 -4.45 6.06 -2.98
C GLN A 35 -4.84 5.66 -1.57
N THR A 36 -5.10 4.38 -1.35
CA THR A 36 -5.49 3.89 -0.03
C THR A 36 -4.29 3.86 0.93
N THR A 37 -3.09 3.50 0.45
CA THR A 37 -1.86 3.59 1.24
C THR A 37 -1.60 5.03 1.69
N ILE A 38 -1.71 6.02 0.78
CA ILE A 38 -1.58 7.44 1.13
C ILE A 38 -2.61 7.81 2.21
N TYR A 39 -3.88 7.50 1.97
CA TYR A 39 -4.95 7.82 2.92
C TYR A 39 -4.73 7.21 4.32
N LEU A 40 -4.27 5.95 4.39
CA LEU A 40 -4.01 5.27 5.67
C LEU A 40 -2.85 5.90 6.45
N PHE A 41 -1.82 6.38 5.76
CA PHE A 41 -0.59 6.83 6.40
C PHE A 41 -0.44 8.34 6.50
N GLU A 42 -1.26 9.14 5.82
CA GLU A 42 -1.19 10.61 5.83
C GLU A 42 -1.12 11.17 7.27
N SER A 43 -2.01 10.69 8.15
CA SER A 43 -2.11 11.15 9.54
C SER A 43 -0.94 10.75 10.45
N ILE A 44 -0.10 9.81 10.01
CA ILE A 44 1.00 9.24 10.79
C ILE A 44 2.31 9.21 10.00
N LYS A 45 2.41 9.97 8.90
CA LYS A 45 3.54 9.93 7.97
C LYS A 45 4.89 10.20 8.64
N ASP A 46 4.91 11.06 9.66
CA ASP A 46 6.10 11.39 10.45
C ASP A 46 6.71 10.20 11.22
N GLN A 47 5.95 9.11 11.38
CA GLN A 47 6.41 7.88 12.02
C GLN A 47 7.21 6.99 11.08
N PHE A 48 7.08 7.19 9.76
CA PHE A 48 7.75 6.40 8.75
C PHE A 48 8.99 7.11 8.21
N LYS A 49 9.93 6.32 7.69
CA LYS A 49 11.15 6.83 7.05
C LYS A 49 11.19 6.52 5.57
N THR A 50 10.79 5.30 5.23
CA THR A 50 10.85 4.83 3.85
C THR A 50 9.69 3.90 3.54
N ILE A 51 9.23 3.90 2.29
CA ILE A 51 8.32 2.86 1.76
C ILE A 51 9.04 2.06 0.68
N THR A 52 9.05 0.75 0.85
CA THR A 52 9.54 -0.19 -0.17
C THR A 52 8.43 -1.15 -0.54
N ALA A 53 8.25 -1.39 -1.83
CA ALA A 53 7.39 -2.45 -2.33
C ALA A 53 8.19 -3.53 -3.05
N ASP A 54 7.56 -4.70 -3.24
CA ASP A 54 8.09 -5.66 -4.18
C ASP A 54 7.89 -5.18 -5.63
N ASN A 55 8.47 -5.91 -6.58
CA ASN A 55 8.33 -5.60 -8.02
C ASN A 55 6.95 -6.00 -8.59
N GLY A 56 5.92 -6.14 -7.74
CA GLY A 56 4.55 -6.40 -8.15
C GLY A 56 3.96 -5.23 -8.94
N LYS A 57 3.18 -5.53 -9.97
CA LYS A 57 2.54 -4.49 -10.81
C LYS A 57 1.53 -3.67 -10.02
N GLU A 58 0.88 -4.32 -9.06
CA GLU A 58 -0.04 -3.77 -8.07
C GLU A 58 0.60 -2.74 -7.13
N CYS A 59 1.94 -2.73 -7.01
CA CYS A 59 2.69 -1.81 -6.17
C CYS A 59 3.61 -0.89 -6.99
N SER A 60 3.41 -0.82 -8.31
CA SER A 60 4.24 -0.02 -9.23
C SER A 60 4.23 1.49 -8.93
N LEU A 61 3.28 1.97 -8.13
CA LEU A 61 3.13 3.39 -7.74
C LEU A 61 3.60 3.67 -6.30
N HIS A 62 4.44 2.82 -5.71
CA HIS A 62 4.96 3.03 -4.36
C HIS A 62 5.87 4.26 -4.25
N GLU A 63 6.67 4.57 -5.28
CA GLU A 63 7.50 5.78 -5.32
C GLU A 63 6.63 7.05 -5.29
N TYR A 64 5.52 7.07 -6.01
CA TYR A 64 4.55 8.17 -5.95
C TYR A 64 3.91 8.30 -4.56
N ALA A 65 3.59 7.17 -3.91
CA ALA A 65 3.09 7.20 -2.54
C ALA A 65 4.14 7.77 -1.57
N ALA A 66 5.42 7.44 -1.77
CA ALA A 66 6.52 7.97 -0.98
C ALA A 66 6.68 9.48 -1.18
N GLU A 67 6.59 9.98 -2.42
CA GLU A 67 6.60 11.41 -2.73
C GLU A 67 5.46 12.17 -2.04
N VAL A 68 4.22 11.68 -2.15
CA VAL A 68 3.05 12.33 -1.53
C VAL A 68 3.14 12.32 -0.01
N LEU A 69 3.63 11.23 0.58
CA LEU A 69 3.81 11.11 2.02
C LEU A 69 5.09 11.78 2.53
N GLU A 70 5.90 12.37 1.64
CA GLU A 70 7.18 13.03 1.97
C GLU A 70 8.15 12.12 2.75
N ILE A 71 8.26 10.87 2.29
CA ILE A 71 9.12 9.81 2.85
C ILE A 71 10.05 9.25 1.78
N ASP A 72 11.21 8.72 2.20
CA ASP A 72 12.36 8.38 1.33
C ASP A 72 12.32 6.96 0.73
#